data_AF-A0A5J4PAU7-F1
#
_entry.id   AF-A0A5J4PAU7-F1
#
_cell.length_a   1.000
_cell.length_b   1.000
_cell.length_c   1.000
_cell.angle_alpha   90.00
_cell.angle_beta   90.00
_cell.angle_gamma   90.00
#
_symmetry.space_group_name_H-M   'P 1'
#
loop_
_entity.id
_entity.type
_entity.pdbx_description
1 polymer ?
#
loop_
_entity_poly.entity_id
_entity_poly.type
_entity_poly.pdbx_seq_one_letter_code
_entity_poly.pdbx_strand_id
1 'polypeptide(L)'
;MEATGSYYENLAYFLYENRLKVSVVLANKIKYYAKSQNLKTKTDKVDACLIADFGLSQKPALWQPLSGDYRQLRDLCRERISLQQARS
;
A
#
# COMPACT_ATOMS: atom_id res chain seq x y z
N MET A 1 -5.80 -1.88 -2.29
CA MET A 1 -5.16 -2.10 -0.96
C MET A 1 -4.64 -0.78 -0.41
N GLU A 2 -4.44 -0.71 0.90
CA GLU A 2 -3.85 0.45 1.57
C GLU A 2 -2.31 0.33 1.63
N ALA A 3 -1.61 1.47 1.53
CA ALA A 3 -0.17 1.53 1.75
C ALA A 3 0.17 1.47 3.25
N THR A 4 0.34 0.25 3.78
CA THR A 4 0.73 0.02 5.18
C THR A 4 2.23 -0.21 5.31
N GLY A 5 2.99 0.85 5.63
CA GLY A 5 4.45 0.77 5.75
C GLY A 5 5.11 0.25 4.46
N SER A 6 6.08 -0.65 4.57
CA SER A 6 6.68 -1.37 3.43
C SER A 6 5.96 -2.68 3.07
N TYR A 7 5.05 -3.16 3.91
CA TYR A 7 4.45 -4.50 3.79
C TYR A 7 3.60 -4.67 2.54
N TYR A 8 2.95 -3.60 2.07
CA TYR A 8 2.11 -3.65 0.87
C TYR A 8 2.93 -3.91 -0.41
N GLU A 9 4.23 -3.57 -0.43
CA GLU A 9 5.03 -3.53 -1.65
C GLU A 9 5.11 -4.93 -2.28
N ASN A 10 5.52 -5.95 -1.51
CA ASN A 10 5.69 -7.31 -2.03
C ASN A 10 4.40 -7.87 -2.65
N LEU A 11 3.25 -7.62 -2.01
CA LEU A 11 1.96 -8.04 -2.53
C LEU A 11 1.60 -7.29 -3.82
N ALA A 12 1.85 -5.98 -3.88
CA ALA A 12 1.57 -5.18 -5.08
C ALA A 12 2.41 -5.66 -6.28
N TYR A 13 3.70 -5.92 -6.08
CA TYR A 13 4.57 -6.50 -7.11
C TYR A 13 4.07 -7.87 -7.56
N PHE A 14 3.81 -8.79 -6.63
CA PHE A 14 3.31 -10.13 -6.95
C PHE A 14 2.04 -10.11 -7.78
N LEU A 15 1.05 -9.29 -7.41
CA LEU A 15 -0.20 -9.17 -8.17
C LEU A 15 0.03 -8.60 -9.57
N TYR A 16 0.86 -7.57 -9.69
CA TYR A 16 1.20 -6.96 -10.98
C TYR A 16 1.92 -7.94 -11.92
N GLU A 17 2.88 -8.71 -11.40
CA GLU A 17 3.61 -9.74 -12.14
C GLU A 17 2.66 -10.83 -12.66
N ASN A 18 1.65 -11.19 -11.87
CA ASN A 18 0.58 -12.11 -12.25
C ASN A 18 -0.52 -11.48 -13.14
N ARG A 19 -0.27 -10.28 -13.70
CA ARG A 19 -1.21 -9.55 -14.59
C ARG A 19 -2.55 -9.20 -13.94
N LEU A 20 -2.61 -9.16 -12.62
CA LEU A 20 -3.79 -8.73 -11.88
C LEU A 20 -3.79 -7.22 -11.69
N LYS A 21 -4.99 -6.63 -11.75
CA LYS A 21 -5.18 -5.20 -11.49
C LYS A 21 -5.03 -4.94 -10.00
N VAL A 22 -4.09 -4.07 -9.64
CA VAL A 22 -3.86 -3.64 -8.27
C VAL A 22 -3.89 -2.12 -8.20
N SER A 23 -4.53 -1.58 -7.16
CA SER A 23 -4.45 -0.16 -6.80
C SER A 23 -3.95 -0.05 -5.37
N VAL A 24 -2.96 0.81 -5.16
CA VAL A 24 -2.38 1.12 -3.86
C VAL A 24 -2.83 2.54 -3.47
N VAL A 25 -3.49 2.66 -2.33
CA VAL A 25 -4.09 3.90 -1.85
C VAL A 25 -3.43 4.30 -0.54
N LEU A 26 -3.17 5.59 -0.35
CA LEU A 26 -2.62 6.11 0.89
C LEU A 26 -3.56 5.83 2.08
N ALA A 27 -2.96 5.50 3.22
CA ALA A 27 -3.64 5.24 4.49
C ALA A 27 -4.60 6.36 4.92
N ASN A 28 -4.17 7.60 4.73
CA ASN A 28 -4.98 8.77 5.06
C ASN A 28 -6.30 8.83 4.25
N LYS A 29 -6.30 8.42 2.98
CA LYS A 29 -7.50 8.42 2.14
C LYS A 29 -8.51 7.40 2.62
N ILE A 30 -8.06 6.18 2.96
CA ILE A 30 -8.92 5.14 3.53
C ILE A 30 -9.48 5.61 4.89
N LYS A 31 -8.64 6.22 5.74
CA LYS A 31 -9.08 6.78 7.03
C LYS A 31 -10.13 7.87 6.88
N TYR A 32 -9.99 8.78 5.91
CA TYR A 32 -11.00 9.81 5.65
C TYR A 32 -12.29 9.23 5.09
N TYR A 33 -12.19 8.20 4.25
CA TYR A 33 -13.36 7.48 3.75
C TYR A 33 -14.12 6.75 4.85
N ALA A 34 -13.41 6.11 5.79
CA ALA A 34 -14.02 5.51 6.98
C ALA A 34 -14.85 6.54 7.77
N LYS A 35 -14.29 7.75 7.95
CA LYS A 35 -14.96 8.85 8.63
C LYS A 35 -16.20 9.33 7.87
N SER A 36 -16.15 9.46 6.54
CA SER A 36 -17.33 9.86 5.77
C SER A 36 -18.46 8.82 5.81
N GLN A 37 -18.13 7.55 6.02
CA GLN A 37 -19.11 6.47 6.20
C GLN A 37 -19.58 6.30 7.67
N ASN A 38 -19.21 7.22 8.57
CA ASN A 38 -19.51 7.15 10.01
C ASN A 38 -19.10 5.81 10.68
N LEU A 39 -18.09 5.13 10.15
CA LEU A 39 -17.60 3.88 10.70
C LEU A 39 -16.75 4.13 11.94
N LYS A 40 -17.20 3.62 13.08
CA LYS A 40 -16.53 3.73 14.39
C LYS A 40 -15.78 2.46 14.80
N THR A 41 -16.21 1.31 14.29
CA THR A 41 -15.62 0.00 14.60
C THR A 41 -14.39 -0.23 13.72
N LYS A 42 -13.28 -0.63 14.35
CA LYS A 42 -12.04 -0.96 13.66
C LYS A 42 -11.65 -2.41 13.94
N THR A 43 -11.83 -3.27 12.95
CA THR A 43 -11.41 -4.68 12.95
C THR A 43 -10.90 -5.03 11.56
N ASP A 44 -10.03 -6.03 11.43
CA ASP A 44 -9.45 -6.41 10.14
C ASP A 44 -10.52 -6.70 9.08
N LYS A 45 -11.62 -7.35 9.47
CA LYS A 45 -12.75 -7.65 8.57
C LYS A 45 -13.45 -6.39 8.08
N VAL A 46 -13.66 -5.43 8.97
CA VAL A 46 -14.33 -4.16 8.66
C VAL A 46 -13.43 -3.30 7.77
N ASP A 47 -12.14 -3.21 8.09
CA ASP A 47 -11.18 -2.44 7.30
C ASP A 47 -11.01 -3.03 5.90
N ALA A 48 -10.95 -4.36 5.76
CA ALA A 48 -10.90 -5.02 4.45
C ALA A 48 -12.15 -4.71 3.59
N CYS A 49 -13.34 -4.75 4.19
CA CYS A 49 -14.58 -4.39 3.50
C CYS A 49 -14.59 -2.92 3.07
N LEU A 50 -14.13 -2.01 3.94
CA LEU A 50 -14.05 -0.58 3.63
C LEU A 50 -13.09 -0.32 2.46
N ILE A 51 -11.93 -0.97 2.44
CA ILE A 51 -10.96 -0.82 1.35
C ILE A 51 -11.52 -1.35 0.03
N ALA A 52 -12.24 -2.46 0.05
CA ALA A 52 -12.91 -3.00 -1.13
C ALA A 52 -13.98 -2.04 -1.66
N ASP A 53 -14.83 -1.53 -0.76
CA ASP A 53 -15.87 -0.56 -1.09
C ASP A 53 -15.28 0.75 -1.65
N PHE A 54 -14.21 1.27 -1.04
CA PHE A 54 -13.47 2.42 -1.57
C PHE A 54 -12.95 2.15 -2.99
N GLY A 55 -12.41 0.96 -3.24
CA GLY A 55 -11.91 0.55 -4.55
C GLY A 55 -12.99 0.54 -5.63
N LEU A 56 -14.20 0.07 -5.29
CA LEU A 56 -15.34 0.01 -6.21
C LEU A 56 -15.93 1.41 -6.46
N SER A 57 -16.08 2.21 -5.40
CA SER A 57 -16.70 3.53 -5.45
C SER A 57 -15.81 4.58 -6.10
N GLN A 58 -14.56 4.68 -5.64
CA GLN A 58 -13.64 5.74 -6.06
C GLN A 58 -12.78 5.37 -7.28
N LYS A 59 -12.74 4.09 -7.67
CA LYS A 59 -11.98 3.57 -8.82
C LYS A 59 -10.54 4.13 -8.87
N PRO A 60 -9.75 3.95 -7.80
CA PRO A 60 -8.42 4.53 -7.72
C PRO A 60 -7.53 4.04 -8.87
N ALA A 61 -6.63 4.92 -9.31
CA ALA A 61 -5.67 4.62 -10.37
C ALA A 61 -4.93 3.30 -10.10
N LEU A 62 -4.71 2.53 -11.16
CA LEU A 62 -3.94 1.30 -11.08
C LEU A 62 -2.50 1.64 -10.70
N TRP A 63 -1.99 0.91 -9.71
CA TRP A 63 -0.62 0.99 -9.30
C TRP A 63 0.28 0.43 -10.41
N GLN A 64 1.42 1.08 -10.60
CA GLN A 64 2.48 0.62 -11.49
C GLN A 64 3.75 0.48 -10.68
N PRO A 65 4.56 -0.56 -10.94
CA PRO A 65 5.85 -0.72 -10.30
C PRO A 65 6.79 0.42 -10.68
N LEU A 66 7.77 0.68 -9.82
CA LEU A 66 8.95 1.43 -10.25
C LEU A 66 9.72 0.60 -11.28
N SER A 67 10.45 1.26 -12.17
CA SER A 67 11.40 0.55 -13.03
C SER A 67 12.41 -0.23 -12.17
N GLY A 68 12.89 -1.36 -12.72
CA GLY A 68 13.75 -2.29 -12.00
C GLY A 68 14.95 -1.62 -11.36
N ASP A 69 15.61 -0.72 -12.10
CA ASP A 69 16.78 0.02 -11.64
C ASP A 69 16.47 0.92 -10.43
N TYR A 70 15.34 1.63 -10.47
CA TYR A 70 14.93 2.50 -9.37
C TYR A 70 14.52 1.69 -8.13
N ARG A 71 13.90 0.51 -8.32
CA ARG A 71 13.59 -0.40 -7.22
C ARG A 71 14.87 -0.84 -6.52
N GLN A 72 15.84 -1.35 -7.28
CA GLN A 72 17.12 -1.80 -6.74
C GLN A 72 17.87 -0.67 -6.00
N LEU A 73 17.95 0.51 -6.61
CA LEU A 73 18.59 1.67 -6.00
C LEU A 73 17.94 2.05 -4.66
N ARG A 74 16.61 2.07 -4.60
CA ARG A 74 15.86 2.40 -3.39
C ARG A 74 16.08 1.36 -2.29
N ASP A 75 16.10 0.09 -2.63
CA ASP A 75 16.29 -1.00 -1.66
C ASP A 75 17.71 -0.95 -1.08
N LEU A 76 18.74 -0.72 -1.90
CA LEU A 76 20.12 -0.49 -1.45
C LEU A 76 20.23 0.74 -0.54
N CYS A 77 19.52 1.83 -0.85
CA CYS A 77 19.48 3.02 0.01
C CYS A 77 18.87 2.70 1.38
N ARG A 78 17.77 1.96 1.42
CA ARG A 78 17.09 1.54 2.67
C ARG A 78 18.00 0.65 3.50
N GLU A 79 18.68 -0.32 2.88
CA GLU A 79 19.62 -1.22 3.55
C GLU A 79 20.79 -0.45 4.16
N ARG A 80 21.40 0.47 3.42
CA ARG A 80 22.48 1.33 3.93
C ARG A 80 22.04 2.10 5.18
N ILE A 81 20.86 2.73 5.15
CA ILE A 81 20.34 3.49 6.30
C ILE A 81 20.14 2.56 7.51
N SER A 82 19.57 1.37 7.29
CA SER A 82 19.38 0.37 8.35
C SER A 82 20.70 -0.05 8.99
N LEU A 83 21.75 -0.29 8.19
CA LEU A 83 23.07 -0.65 8.68
C LEU A 83 23.74 0.50 9.45
N GLN A 84 23.55 1.75 9.01
CA GLN A 84 24.07 2.92 9.72
C GLN A 84 23.44 3.08 11.10
N GLN A 85 22.13 2.83 11.21
CA GLN A 85 21.39 2.88 12.47
C GLN A 85 21.77 1.73 13.42
N ALA A 86 22.09 0.55 12.89
CA ALA A 86 22.52 -0.58 13.71
C ALA A 86 23.93 -0.42 14.29
N ARG A 87 24.73 0.51 13.75
CA ARG A 87 26.11 0.79 14.20
C ARG A 87 26.19 1.83 15.32
N SER A 88 25.14 2.63 15.49
CA SER A 88 25.01 3.64 16.57
C SER A 88 24.37 3.03 17.80
#